data_AF-A0A963S2M4-F1
#
_entry.id   AF-A0A963S2M4-F1
#
_cell.length_a   1.000
_cell.length_b   1.000
_cell.length_c   1.000
_cell.angle_alpha   90.00
_cell.angle_beta   90.00
_cell.angle_gamma   90.00
#
_symmetry.space_group_name_H-M   'P 1'
#
loop_
_entity.id
_entity.type
_entity.pdbx_description
1 polymer ?
#
loop_
_entity_poly.entity_id
_entity_poly.type
_entity_poly.pdbx_seq_one_letter_code
_entity_poly.pdbx_strand_id
1 'polypeptide(L)'
;MRPVEIHQGSSPIILGLPHTGTHVPPDIWDRLNGEGRKLRDTDWHVHRLYAGLLPDVTSVRATFHRYVIDANRDPSGDSLYPGQNTTGLVPLTDFDNQPIWKDGAEPDARDIEDCIAAFHAPYHAALQAEIDRVLAEHEIAILYDCHSIRSHCPFLFDGRLPDFNIGTNNGATCAPALELAVA
;
A
#
# COMPACT_ATOMS: atom_id res chain seq x y z
N MET A 1 -11.41 6.18 -14.15
CA MET A 1 -10.19 6.52 -13.38
C MET A 1 -9.13 5.48 -13.74
N ARG A 2 -7.83 5.82 -13.74
CA ARG A 2 -6.74 4.83 -13.96
C ARG A 2 -6.23 4.36 -12.59
N PRO A 3 -6.39 3.07 -12.21
CA PRO A 3 -6.10 2.58 -10.86
C PRO A 3 -4.61 2.65 -10.50
N VAL A 4 -3.76 2.72 -11.52
CA VAL A 4 -2.30 2.75 -11.39
C VAL A 4 -1.73 3.86 -12.25
N GLU A 5 -0.76 4.58 -11.70
CA GLU A 5 0.13 5.49 -12.41
C GLU A 5 1.54 4.90 -12.42
N ILE A 6 2.16 4.87 -13.59
CA ILE A 6 3.53 4.37 -13.77
C ILE A 6 4.37 5.52 -14.31
N HIS A 7 5.50 5.77 -13.67
CA HIS A 7 6.61 6.55 -14.21
C HIS A 7 7.76 5.58 -14.45
N GLN A 8 8.11 5.34 -15.71
CA GLN A 8 9.22 4.46 -16.04
C GLN A 8 10.54 5.23 -16.02
N GLY A 9 11.52 4.66 -15.33
CA GLY A 9 12.90 5.11 -15.33
C GLY A 9 13.86 3.98 -15.75
N SER A 10 15.16 4.24 -15.67
CA SER A 10 16.24 3.34 -16.09
C SER A 10 17.20 2.98 -14.96
N SER A 11 16.85 3.24 -13.70
CA SER A 11 17.61 2.77 -12.53
C SER A 11 17.18 1.33 -12.15
N PRO A 12 18.02 0.58 -11.40
CA PRO A 12 17.64 -0.72 -10.85
C PRO A 12 16.63 -0.64 -9.69
N ILE A 13 16.19 0.56 -9.31
CA ILE A 13 15.29 0.81 -8.18
C ILE A 13 13.88 1.10 -8.68
N ILE A 14 12.91 0.47 -8.01
CA ILE A 14 11.47 0.67 -8.21
C ILE A 14 10.87 1.17 -6.90
N LEU A 15 10.10 2.26 -6.96
CA LEU A 15 9.33 2.75 -5.84
C LEU A 15 7.88 2.25 -5.94
N GLY A 16 7.48 1.40 -4.99
CA GLY A 16 6.08 1.01 -4.79
C GLY A 16 5.36 2.04 -3.94
N LEU A 17 4.19 2.52 -4.38
CA LEU A 17 3.41 3.54 -3.67
C LEU A 17 1.95 3.06 -3.52
N PRO A 18 1.69 2.00 -2.74
CA PRO A 18 0.38 1.34 -2.70
C PRO A 18 -0.71 2.14 -1.96
N HIS A 19 -0.34 3.06 -1.06
CA HIS A 19 -1.30 3.72 -0.15
C HIS A 19 -1.40 5.24 -0.31
N THR A 20 -0.86 5.79 -1.40
CA THR A 20 -0.85 7.25 -1.63
C THR A 20 -2.06 7.76 -2.41
N GLY A 21 -2.93 6.85 -2.86
CA GLY A 21 -4.16 7.15 -3.58
C GLY A 21 -5.28 7.59 -2.66
N THR A 22 -6.13 8.49 -3.13
CA THR A 22 -7.28 9.04 -2.38
C THR A 22 -8.60 8.85 -3.11
N HIS A 23 -8.58 8.26 -4.30
CA HIS A 23 -9.80 8.01 -5.05
C HIS A 23 -10.61 6.89 -4.38
N VAL A 24 -11.89 7.16 -4.14
CA VAL A 24 -12.89 6.19 -3.71
C VAL A 24 -14.03 6.24 -4.73
N PRO A 25 -14.43 5.11 -5.34
CA PRO A 25 -15.59 5.05 -6.21
C PRO A 25 -16.87 5.58 -5.52
N PRO A 26 -17.78 6.28 -6.23
CA PRO A 26 -18.95 6.91 -5.60
C PRO A 26 -19.84 5.95 -4.80
N ASP A 27 -20.04 4.73 -5.30
CA ASP A 27 -20.79 3.66 -4.67
C ASP A 27 -20.16 3.20 -3.34
N ILE A 28 -18.84 3.08 -3.28
CA ILE A 28 -18.12 2.82 -2.02
C ILE A 28 -18.18 4.04 -1.10
N TRP A 29 -17.96 5.25 -1.63
CA TRP A 29 -17.99 6.49 -0.87
C TRP A 29 -19.34 6.72 -0.16
N ASP A 30 -20.43 6.34 -0.82
CA ASP A 30 -21.78 6.42 -0.27
C ASP A 30 -22.07 5.39 0.81
N ARG A 31 -21.32 4.30 0.87
CA ARG A 31 -21.39 3.29 1.94
C ARG A 31 -20.49 3.60 3.13
N LEU A 32 -19.43 4.41 2.95
CA LEU A 32 -18.59 4.87 4.06
C LEU A 32 -19.36 5.77 5.03
N ASN A 33 -19.05 5.64 6.32
CA ASN A 33 -19.57 6.50 7.37
C ASN A 33 -18.73 7.79 7.52
N GLY A 34 -19.01 8.59 8.55
CA GLY A 34 -18.31 9.85 8.81
C GLY A 34 -16.81 9.68 9.11
N GLU A 35 -16.39 8.57 9.73
CA GLU A 35 -14.97 8.27 9.94
C GLU A 35 -14.30 7.77 8.65
N GLY A 36 -14.93 6.83 7.94
CA GLY A 36 -14.39 6.29 6.68
C GLY A 36 -14.12 7.36 5.63
N ARG A 37 -14.99 8.38 5.53
CA ARG A 37 -14.82 9.52 4.61
C ARG A 37 -13.65 10.44 4.96
N LYS A 38 -13.03 10.30 6.12
CA LYS A 38 -11.82 11.07 6.48
C LYS A 38 -10.55 10.50 5.85
N LEU A 39 -10.58 9.24 5.40
CA LEU A 39 -9.44 8.60 4.72
C LEU A 39 -8.14 8.67 5.54
N ARG A 40 -8.24 8.45 6.86
CA ARG A 40 -7.16 8.71 7.83
C ARG A 40 -5.88 7.92 7.55
N ASP A 41 -6.05 6.72 7.01
CA ASP A 41 -4.97 5.76 6.82
C ASP A 41 -4.29 5.89 5.45
N THR A 42 -4.51 7.01 4.75
CA THR A 42 -3.72 7.37 3.56
C THR A 42 -2.28 7.66 3.94
N ASP A 43 -1.36 7.23 3.08
CA ASP A 43 0.06 7.57 3.17
C ASP A 43 0.29 8.97 2.58
N TRP A 44 -0.16 9.97 3.33
CA TRP A 44 -0.25 11.35 2.85
C TRP A 44 1.11 11.88 2.41
N HIS A 45 1.15 12.39 1.18
CA HIS A 45 2.30 13.06 0.57
C HIS A 45 3.55 12.20 0.35
N VAL A 46 3.52 10.89 0.59
CA VAL A 46 4.67 10.00 0.34
C VAL A 46 5.14 10.07 -1.12
N HIS A 47 4.22 10.05 -2.08
CA HIS A 47 4.55 10.25 -3.50
C HIS A 47 5.26 11.58 -3.80
N ARG A 48 5.03 12.65 -3.00
CA ARG A 48 5.73 13.93 -3.13
C ARG A 48 7.08 13.91 -2.42
N LEU A 49 7.18 13.21 -1.29
CA LEU A 49 8.41 13.04 -0.53
C LEU A 49 9.49 12.36 -1.39
N TYR A 50 9.11 11.33 -2.16
CA TYR A 50 10.03 10.60 -3.02
C TYR A 50 10.21 11.22 -4.43
N ALA A 51 9.34 12.15 -4.84
CA ALA A 51 9.40 12.73 -6.18
C ALA A 51 10.73 13.48 -6.40
N GLY A 52 11.50 13.03 -7.42
CA GLY A 52 12.77 13.65 -7.80
C GLY A 52 13.93 13.37 -6.84
N LEU A 53 13.76 12.51 -5.83
CA LEU A 53 14.82 12.15 -4.88
C LEU A 53 15.94 11.34 -5.56
N LEU A 54 15.56 10.47 -6.49
CA LEU A 54 16.48 9.65 -7.28
C LEU A 54 16.25 9.92 -8.77
N PRO A 55 17.31 10.18 -9.55
CA PRO A 55 17.19 10.32 -11.00
C PRO A 55 16.79 8.99 -11.62
N ASP A 56 15.99 9.04 -12.68
CA ASP A 56 15.62 7.89 -13.51
C ASP A 56 15.02 6.70 -12.73
N VAL A 57 14.37 6.97 -11.60
CA VAL A 57 13.70 5.94 -10.80
C VAL A 57 12.34 5.56 -11.41
N THR A 58 12.05 4.27 -11.43
CA THR A 58 10.72 3.78 -11.78
C THR A 58 9.81 3.91 -10.56
N SER A 59 8.57 4.38 -10.73
CA SER A 59 7.57 4.38 -9.67
C SER A 59 6.25 3.78 -10.14
N VAL A 60 5.65 2.94 -9.31
CA VAL A 60 4.33 2.33 -9.53
C VAL A 60 3.43 2.74 -8.39
N ARG A 61 2.38 3.50 -8.70
CA ARG A 61 1.54 4.17 -7.71
C ARG A 61 0.08 3.76 -7.86
N ALA A 62 -0.51 3.27 -6.77
CA ALA A 62 -1.96 3.12 -6.68
C ALA A 62 -2.64 4.49 -6.54
N THR A 63 -3.69 4.74 -7.31
CA THR A 63 -4.46 6.01 -7.26
C THR A 63 -5.74 5.89 -6.43
N PHE A 64 -6.17 4.67 -6.12
CA PHE A 64 -7.29 4.35 -5.25
C PHE A 64 -6.88 4.36 -3.77
N HIS A 65 -7.84 4.63 -2.89
CA HIS A 65 -7.62 4.61 -1.45
C HIS A 65 -7.61 3.18 -0.91
N ARG A 66 -6.81 2.90 0.13
CA ARG A 66 -6.71 1.57 0.75
C ARG A 66 -8.01 1.03 1.38
N TYR A 67 -9.00 1.89 1.62
CA TYR A 67 -10.34 1.46 2.07
C TYR A 67 -11.18 0.88 0.94
N VAL A 68 -10.83 1.15 -0.33
CA VAL A 68 -11.40 0.45 -1.49
C VAL A 68 -10.88 -0.98 -1.49
N ILE A 69 -9.55 -1.11 -1.47
CA ILE A 69 -8.83 -2.36 -1.27
C ILE A 69 -7.38 -2.01 -0.92
N ASP A 70 -6.80 -2.73 0.03
CA ASP A 70 -5.41 -2.56 0.43
C ASP A 70 -4.50 -3.31 -0.55
N ALA A 71 -3.80 -2.56 -1.42
CA ALA A 71 -2.90 -3.13 -2.42
C ALA A 71 -1.69 -3.85 -1.81
N ASN A 72 -1.40 -3.65 -0.51
CA ASN A 72 -0.30 -4.28 0.22
C ASN A 72 -0.80 -5.41 1.15
N ARG A 73 -1.89 -6.08 0.76
CA ARG A 73 -2.42 -7.30 1.39
C ARG A 73 -2.55 -8.42 0.37
N ASP A 74 -2.40 -9.65 0.86
CA ASP A 74 -2.61 -10.86 0.06
C ASP A 74 -4.08 -10.91 -0.41
N PRO A 75 -4.34 -11.09 -1.72
CA PRO A 75 -5.70 -11.19 -2.24
C PRO A 75 -6.46 -12.44 -1.74
N SER A 76 -5.79 -13.44 -1.17
CA SER A 76 -6.45 -14.58 -0.50
C SER A 76 -7.13 -14.18 0.82
N GLY A 77 -6.72 -13.06 1.42
CA GLY A 77 -7.15 -12.62 2.74
C GLY A 77 -6.32 -13.20 3.89
N ASP A 78 -5.26 -13.96 3.63
CA ASP A 78 -4.38 -14.51 4.67
C ASP A 78 -3.64 -13.40 5.43
N SER A 79 -3.65 -13.47 6.77
CA SER A 79 -2.90 -12.53 7.60
C SER A 79 -1.42 -12.91 7.64
N LEU A 80 -0.55 -11.93 7.35
CA LEU A 80 0.90 -12.06 7.46
C LEU A 80 1.39 -12.16 8.91
N TYR A 81 0.58 -11.72 9.89
CA TYR A 81 0.97 -11.65 11.30
C TYR A 81 -0.07 -12.34 12.20
N PRO A 82 -0.01 -13.68 12.30
CA PRO A 82 -0.90 -14.42 13.20
C PRO A 82 -0.79 -13.91 14.64
N GLY A 83 -1.93 -13.53 15.24
CA GLY A 83 -2.00 -13.04 16.61
C GLY A 83 -1.72 -11.55 16.81
N GLN A 84 -1.49 -10.78 15.74
CA GLN A 84 -1.41 -9.32 15.79
C GLN A 84 -2.67 -8.67 15.20
N ASN A 85 -3.01 -7.49 15.71
CA ASN A 85 -4.07 -6.67 15.11
C ASN A 85 -3.61 -6.20 13.73
N THR A 86 -4.44 -6.45 12.72
CA THR A 86 -4.18 -6.04 11.34
C THR A 86 -5.47 -5.58 10.68
N THR A 87 -5.35 -4.78 9.63
CA THR A 87 -6.46 -4.50 8.71
C THR A 87 -6.51 -5.59 7.63
N GLY A 88 -7.72 -5.95 7.20
CA GLY A 88 -7.97 -6.91 6.11
C GLY A 88 -7.77 -6.32 4.72
N LEU A 89 -7.94 -7.17 3.70
CA LEU A 89 -7.82 -6.82 2.27
C LEU A 89 -8.74 -5.67 1.87
N VAL A 90 -10.02 -5.73 2.26
CA VAL A 90 -10.90 -4.56 2.29
C VAL A 90 -11.14 -4.22 3.76
N PRO A 91 -10.55 -3.12 4.28
CA PRO A 91 -10.64 -2.79 5.70
C PRO A 91 -12.09 -2.56 6.16
N LEU A 92 -12.46 -3.12 7.31
CA LEU A 92 -13.72 -2.84 7.99
C LEU A 92 -13.59 -1.74 9.06
N THR A 93 -12.36 -1.53 9.54
CA THR A 93 -11.99 -0.54 10.53
C THR A 93 -10.76 0.25 10.07
N ASP A 94 -10.59 1.45 10.63
CA ASP A 94 -9.36 2.22 10.50
C ASP A 94 -8.26 1.70 11.44
N PHE A 95 -7.09 2.33 11.39
CA PHE A 95 -5.96 2.03 12.26
C PHE A 95 -6.21 2.31 13.76
N ASP A 96 -7.30 2.96 14.15
CA ASP A 96 -7.73 3.14 15.54
C ASP A 96 -8.86 2.15 15.94
N ASN A 97 -9.09 1.14 15.10
CA ASN A 97 -10.16 0.15 15.23
C ASN A 97 -11.57 0.75 15.22
N GLN A 98 -11.76 1.91 14.58
CA GLN A 98 -13.08 2.51 14.41
C GLN A 98 -13.75 1.96 13.14
N PRO A 99 -15.04 1.57 13.18
CA PRO A 99 -15.77 1.17 11.98
C PRO A 99 -15.76 2.29 10.94
N ILE A 100 -15.53 1.96 9.66
CA ILE A 100 -15.48 2.95 8.57
C ILE A 100 -16.68 2.87 7.60
N TRP A 101 -17.48 1.81 7.70
CA TRP A 101 -18.70 1.61 6.92
C TRP A 101 -19.94 2.06 7.71
N LYS A 102 -21.00 2.42 6.99
CA LYS A 102 -22.34 2.53 7.60
C LYS A 102 -22.80 1.13 8.01
N ASP A 103 -23.60 1.07 9.07
CA ASP A 103 -24.17 -0.18 9.58
C ASP A 103 -24.94 -0.94 8.48
N GLY A 104 -24.56 -2.19 8.24
CA GLY A 104 -25.14 -3.04 7.19
C GLY A 104 -24.72 -2.71 5.77
N ALA A 105 -23.72 -1.84 5.58
CA ALA A 105 -23.17 -1.45 4.28
C ALA A 105 -21.73 -1.93 4.07
N GLU A 106 -21.24 -2.84 4.92
CA GLU A 106 -19.93 -3.48 4.80
C GLU A 106 -19.78 -4.24 3.47
N PRO A 107 -18.55 -4.35 2.92
CA PRO A 107 -18.28 -5.10 1.70
C PRO A 107 -18.61 -6.58 1.87
N ASP A 108 -19.28 -7.17 0.89
CA ASP A 108 -19.48 -8.61 0.79
C ASP A 108 -18.38 -9.28 -0.08
N ALA A 109 -18.47 -10.59 -0.25
CA ALA A 109 -17.51 -11.34 -1.06
C ALA A 109 -17.48 -10.86 -2.53
N ARG A 110 -18.62 -10.43 -3.07
CA ARG A 110 -18.71 -9.96 -4.44
C ARG A 110 -18.05 -8.58 -4.59
N ASP A 111 -18.28 -7.69 -3.63
CA ASP A 111 -17.59 -6.40 -3.56
C ASP A 111 -16.06 -6.59 -3.55
N ILE A 112 -15.58 -7.56 -2.77
CA ILE A 112 -14.14 -7.88 -2.69
C ILE A 112 -13.61 -8.40 -4.02
N GLU A 113 -14.29 -9.35 -4.67
CA GLU A 113 -13.91 -9.86 -6.00
C GLU A 113 -13.82 -8.74 -7.04
N ASP A 114 -14.83 -7.86 -7.07
CA ASP A 114 -14.88 -6.75 -8.00
C ASP A 114 -13.75 -5.73 -7.71
N CYS A 115 -13.44 -5.47 -6.44
CA CYS A 115 -12.31 -4.63 -6.05
C CYS A 115 -10.95 -5.25 -6.43
N ILE A 116 -10.80 -6.57 -6.29
CA ILE A 116 -9.60 -7.29 -6.71
C ILE A 116 -9.38 -7.08 -8.21
N ALA A 117 -10.41 -7.35 -9.01
CA ALA A 117 -10.32 -7.25 -10.46
C ALA A 117 -10.08 -5.81 -10.96
N ALA A 118 -10.70 -4.81 -10.32
CA ALA A 118 -10.66 -3.42 -10.76
C ALA A 118 -9.43 -2.63 -10.26
N PHE A 119 -8.85 -3.00 -9.13
CA PHE A 119 -7.82 -2.20 -8.45
C PHE A 119 -6.57 -2.99 -8.05
N HIS A 120 -6.73 -4.08 -7.29
CA HIS A 120 -5.60 -4.84 -6.74
C HIS A 120 -4.80 -5.56 -7.83
N ALA A 121 -5.46 -6.38 -8.65
CA ALA A 121 -4.81 -7.12 -9.73
C ALA A 121 -4.14 -6.19 -10.76
N PRO A 122 -4.76 -5.07 -11.20
CA PRO A 122 -4.08 -4.09 -12.04
C PRO A 122 -2.82 -3.47 -11.42
N TYR A 123 -2.83 -3.15 -10.12
CA TYR A 123 -1.64 -2.65 -9.41
C TYR A 123 -0.51 -3.68 -9.42
N HIS A 124 -0.81 -4.92 -9.05
CA HIS A 124 0.20 -5.98 -9.00
C HIS A 124 0.70 -6.38 -10.39
N ALA A 125 -0.16 -6.39 -11.40
CA ALA A 125 0.26 -6.62 -12.79
C ALA A 125 1.23 -5.53 -13.28
N ALA A 126 0.95 -4.26 -12.97
CA ALA A 126 1.83 -3.15 -13.30
C ALA A 126 3.16 -3.23 -12.55
N LEU A 127 3.13 -3.53 -11.25
CA LEU A 127 4.32 -3.65 -10.42
C LEU A 127 5.21 -4.81 -10.89
N GLN A 128 4.62 -5.97 -11.17
CA GLN A 128 5.33 -7.14 -11.68
C GLN A 128 5.97 -6.84 -13.05
N ALA A 129 5.24 -6.18 -13.96
CA ALA A 129 5.78 -5.82 -15.27
C ALA A 129 7.01 -4.92 -15.17
N GLU A 130 7.02 -3.96 -14.24
CA GLU A 130 8.20 -3.12 -14.02
C GLU A 130 9.34 -3.87 -13.33
N ILE A 131 9.04 -4.78 -12.39
CA ILE A 131 10.06 -5.67 -11.80
C ILE A 131 10.73 -6.52 -12.87
N ASP A 132 9.94 -7.18 -13.72
CA ASP A 132 10.45 -8.05 -14.80
C ASP A 132 11.31 -7.25 -15.79
N ARG A 133 10.86 -6.04 -16.15
CA ARG A 133 11.61 -5.14 -17.04
C ARG A 133 12.95 -4.73 -16.43
N VAL A 134 12.93 -4.21 -15.21
CA VAL A 134 14.15 -3.74 -14.51
C VAL A 134 15.12 -4.90 -14.30
N LEU A 135 14.60 -6.08 -13.94
CA LEU A 135 15.42 -7.28 -13.79
C LEU A 135 16.07 -7.69 -15.11
N ALA A 136 15.37 -7.60 -16.24
CA ALA A 136 15.92 -7.89 -17.56
C ALA A 136 16.99 -6.88 -18.01
N GLU A 137 16.88 -5.62 -17.59
CA GLU A 137 17.82 -4.55 -17.96
C GLU A 137 19.07 -4.51 -17.07
N HIS A 138 18.95 -4.87 -15.79
CA HIS A 138 20.02 -4.68 -14.81
C HIS A 138 20.50 -5.97 -14.14
N GLU A 139 19.87 -7.12 -14.41
CA GLU A 139 20.08 -8.40 -13.71
C GLU A 139 19.70 -8.37 -12.21
N ILE A 140 19.22 -7.21 -11.73
CA ILE A 140 18.73 -6.97 -10.37
C ILE A 140 17.58 -5.97 -10.41
N ALA A 141 16.57 -6.18 -9.56
CA ALA A 141 15.53 -5.21 -9.29
C ALA A 141 15.43 -5.00 -7.77
N ILE A 142 15.44 -3.74 -7.33
CA ILE A 142 15.30 -3.35 -5.92
C ILE A 142 13.94 -2.67 -5.78
N LEU A 143 12.96 -3.36 -5.22
CA LEU A 143 11.68 -2.78 -4.84
C LEU A 143 11.79 -2.12 -3.46
N TYR A 144 11.60 -0.81 -3.42
CA TYR A 144 11.44 -0.05 -2.19
C TYR A 144 9.95 0.29 -2.02
N ASP A 145 9.27 -0.37 -1.08
CA ASP A 145 7.86 -0.13 -0.80
C ASP A 145 7.68 1.07 0.14
N CYS A 146 7.18 2.17 -0.41
CA CYS A 146 7.21 3.48 0.22
C CYS A 146 5.94 3.74 1.02
N HIS A 147 6.10 3.94 2.33
CA HIS A 147 4.99 4.14 3.25
C HIS A 147 5.17 5.33 4.20
N SER A 148 4.06 5.72 4.83
CA SER A 148 4.05 6.54 6.04
C SER A 148 3.01 6.04 7.02
N ILE A 149 3.23 6.27 8.31
CA ILE A 149 2.25 5.93 9.35
C ILE A 149 2.25 7.00 10.44
N ARG A 150 1.13 7.13 11.15
CA ARG A 150 1.04 7.99 12.34
C ARG A 150 2.04 7.49 13.39
N SER A 151 2.76 8.41 14.03
CA SER A 151 3.80 8.08 15.01
C SER A 151 3.29 7.33 16.24
N HIS A 152 1.98 7.40 16.50
CA HIS A 152 1.30 6.62 17.52
C HIS A 152 0.06 5.97 16.91
N CYS A 153 -0.01 4.65 16.98
CA CYS A 153 -1.14 3.85 16.53
C CYS A 153 -1.35 2.69 17.51
N PRO A 154 -1.95 2.96 18.70
CA PRO A 154 -1.97 2.03 19.83
C PRO A 154 -2.69 0.69 19.56
N PHE A 155 -3.60 0.68 18.59
CA PHE A 155 -4.28 -0.56 18.21
C PHE A 155 -3.33 -1.53 17.48
N LEU A 156 -2.36 -1.00 16.72
CA LEU A 156 -1.43 -1.80 15.92
C LEU A 156 -0.07 -1.99 16.60
N PHE A 157 0.40 -0.99 17.36
CA PHE A 157 1.75 -0.97 17.92
C PHE A 157 1.80 -0.37 19.32
N ASP A 158 2.74 -0.87 20.13
CA ASP A 158 3.04 -0.30 21.43
C ASP A 158 3.93 0.95 21.31
N GLY A 159 3.54 2.02 22.02
CA GLY A 159 4.36 3.22 22.16
C GLY A 159 4.45 4.10 20.91
N ARG A 160 5.52 4.91 20.85
CA ARG A 160 5.84 5.76 19.70
C ARG A 160 6.70 4.98 18.72
N LEU A 161 6.28 4.96 17.46
CA LEU A 161 7.07 4.39 16.36
C LEU A 161 8.31 5.25 16.08
N PRO A 162 9.44 4.64 15.64
CA PRO A 162 10.60 5.40 15.22
C PRO A 162 10.28 6.21 13.96
N ASP A 163 11.09 7.25 13.72
CA ASP A 163 10.85 8.17 12.59
C ASP A 163 11.03 7.46 11.23
N PHE A 164 11.89 6.43 11.17
CA PHE A 164 12.04 5.52 10.04
C PHE A 164 11.89 4.06 10.48
N ASN A 165 11.11 3.29 9.72
CA ASN A 165 10.90 1.85 9.93
C ASN A 165 11.32 1.12 8.67
N ILE A 166 12.45 0.41 8.71
CA ILE A 166 12.95 -0.40 7.59
C ILE A 166 12.50 -1.84 7.78
N GLY A 167 11.60 -2.31 6.92
CA GLY A 167 11.05 -3.66 6.97
C GLY A 167 11.71 -4.60 5.97
N THR A 168 12.36 -5.67 6.45
CA THR A 168 13.04 -6.69 5.62
C THR A 168 12.54 -8.11 5.85
N ASN A 169 11.40 -8.26 6.56
CA ASN A 169 10.86 -9.54 7.01
C ASN A 169 11.95 -10.41 7.70
N ASN A 170 12.59 -9.85 8.73
CA ASN A 170 13.71 -10.47 9.44
C ASN A 170 14.89 -10.84 8.51
N GLY A 171 15.21 -9.97 7.56
CA GLY A 171 16.29 -10.16 6.58
C GLY A 171 15.97 -11.14 5.44
N ALA A 172 14.73 -11.60 5.30
CA ALA A 172 14.35 -12.58 4.27
C ALA A 172 14.05 -11.95 2.90
N THR A 173 13.68 -10.66 2.85
CA THR A 173 13.21 -10.00 1.61
C THR A 173 14.18 -8.96 1.04
N CYS A 174 15.29 -8.67 1.73
CA CYS A 174 16.26 -7.68 1.29
C CYS A 174 17.69 -8.16 1.59
N ALA A 175 18.62 -7.90 0.69
CA ALA A 175 20.03 -8.21 0.92
C ALA A 175 20.59 -7.34 2.07
N PRO A 176 21.38 -7.90 3.02
CA PRO A 176 21.86 -7.15 4.19
C PRO A 176 22.62 -5.86 3.85
N ALA A 177 23.35 -5.84 2.73
CA ALA A 177 24.08 -4.66 2.28
C ALA A 177 23.15 -3.48 1.89
N LEU A 178 21.94 -3.77 1.38
CA LEU A 178 20.95 -2.74 1.03
C LEU A 178 20.22 -2.24 2.29
N GLU A 179 19.86 -3.14 3.19
CA GLU A 179 19.26 -2.80 4.49
C GLU A 179 20.18 -1.86 5.30
N LEU A 180 21.46 -2.21 5.44
CA LEU A 180 22.44 -1.41 6.17
C LEU A 180 22.70 -0.03 5.55
N ALA A 181 22.48 0.13 4.24
CA ALA A 181 22.69 1.41 3.57
C ALA A 181 21.60 2.45 3.89
N VAL A 182 20.46 2.01 4.43
CA VAL A 182 19.28 2.87 4.71
C VAL A 182 18.85 2.84 6.19
N ALA A 183 19.53 2.05 7.02
CA ALA A 183 19.26 1.89 8.45
C ALA A 183 19.81 3.03 9.32
#